data_AF-A0A3D5KQX0-F1
#
_entry.id   AF-A0A3D5KQX0-F1
#
_cell.length_a   1.000
_cell.length_b   1.000
_cell.length_c   1.000
_cell.angle_alpha   90.00
_cell.angle_beta   90.00
_cell.angle_gamma   90.00
#
_symmetry.space_group_name_H-M   'P 1'
#
loop_
_entity.id
_entity.type
_entity.pdbx_description
1 polymer ?
#
loop_
_entity_poly.entity_id
_entity_poly.type
_entity_poly.pdbx_seq_one_letter_code
_entity_poly.pdbx_strand_id
1 'polypeptide(L)'
;QRTFPETKVVKTLNTMNCYLMVNPAALPGDHNVFMSGNDGTAKSSVTEILKSFGWKETNIIDLGDITTARGTEQLLPIWVRLYSKLQNGMFNFNIVVAPTK
;
A
#
# COMPACT_ATOMS: atom_id res chain seq x y z
N GLN A 1 1.90 -13.97 12.58
CA GLN A 1 3.10 -14.47 11.90
C GLN A 1 3.58 -15.72 12.62
N ARG A 2 2.96 -16.88 12.36
CA ARG A 2 3.20 -18.13 13.12
C ARG A 2 3.98 -19.18 12.34
N THR A 3 3.75 -19.28 11.03
CA THR A 3 4.37 -20.29 10.16
C THR A 3 5.87 -20.06 9.99
N PHE A 4 6.30 -18.79 9.94
CA PHE A 4 7.71 -18.39 9.86
C PHE A 4 7.97 -17.30 10.91
N PRO A 5 8.19 -17.68 12.19
CA PRO A 5 8.26 -16.72 13.29
C PRO A 5 9.47 -15.79 13.19
N GLU A 6 10.58 -16.26 12.62
CA GLU A 6 11.83 -15.49 12.45
C GLU A 6 11.81 -14.55 11.23
N THR A 7 10.92 -14.79 10.26
CA THR A 7 10.82 -13.96 9.05
C THR A 7 10.13 -12.65 9.36
N LYS A 8 10.77 -11.52 9.05
CA LYS A 8 10.20 -10.17 9.24
C LYS A 8 9.26 -9.80 8.09
N VAL A 9 8.01 -10.26 8.17
CA VAL A 9 7.02 -10.04 7.10
C VAL A 9 6.55 -8.59 7.09
N VAL A 10 6.53 -7.99 5.90
CA VAL A 10 5.92 -6.70 5.61
C VAL A 10 4.93 -6.88 4.44
N LYS A 11 3.66 -6.57 4.66
CA LYS A 11 2.63 -6.55 3.62
C LYS A 11 2.56 -5.14 3.04
N THR A 12 2.64 -5.03 1.71
CA THR A 12 2.46 -3.76 0.99
C THR A 12 2.05 -4.02 -0.47
N LEU A 13 1.82 -2.96 -1.26
CA LEU A 13 1.56 -2.93 -2.71
C LEU A 13 0.30 -3.67 -3.22
N ASN A 14 -0.35 -4.53 -2.42
CA ASN A 14 -1.42 -5.41 -2.90
C ASN A 14 -2.72 -4.71 -3.34
N THR A 15 -2.87 -3.41 -3.12
CA THR A 15 -4.12 -2.66 -3.27
C THR A 15 -4.23 -1.89 -4.59
N MET A 16 -3.29 -2.10 -5.51
CA MET A 16 -3.19 -1.38 -6.78
C MET A 16 -2.79 -2.29 -7.93
N ASN A 17 -2.91 -1.78 -9.15
CA ASN A 17 -2.37 -2.42 -10.35
C ASN A 17 -0.83 -2.50 -10.30
N CYS A 18 -0.24 -3.55 -10.88
CA CYS A 18 1.21 -3.78 -10.88
C CYS A 18 2.02 -2.64 -11.53
N TYR A 19 1.50 -1.96 -12.55
CA TYR A 19 2.19 -0.82 -13.16
C TYR A 19 2.38 0.33 -12.16
N LEU A 20 1.42 0.56 -11.28
CA LEU A 20 1.48 1.61 -10.25
C LEU A 20 2.39 1.23 -9.08
N MET A 21 2.67 -0.05 -8.86
CA MET A 21 3.56 -0.49 -7.78
C MET A 21 4.98 0.08 -7.94
N VAL A 22 5.47 0.11 -9.17
CA VAL A 22 6.85 0.50 -9.53
C VAL A 22 6.95 1.84 -10.26
N ASN A 23 5.81 2.45 -10.60
CA ASN A 23 5.73 3.77 -11.23
C ASN A 23 4.46 4.52 -10.79
N PRO A 24 4.39 4.97 -9.52
CA PRO A 24 3.21 5.65 -8.99
C PRO A 24 2.95 7.01 -9.65
N ALA A 25 3.96 7.63 -10.27
CA ALA A 25 3.85 8.90 -10.99
C ALA A 25 3.06 8.78 -12.31
N ALA A 26 2.84 7.57 -12.81
CA ALA A 26 2.00 7.34 -14.00
C ALA A 26 0.51 7.67 -13.76
N LEU A 27 0.08 7.74 -12.50
CA LEU A 27 -1.27 8.17 -12.12
C LEU A 27 -1.21 9.60 -11.55
N PRO A 28 -1.87 10.59 -12.19
CA PRO A 28 -1.92 11.95 -11.67
C PRO A 28 -2.63 12.06 -10.31
N GLY A 29 -2.18 13.00 -9.49
CA GLY A 29 -2.71 13.22 -8.14
C GLY A 29 -2.05 12.35 -7.07
N ASP A 30 -2.37 12.63 -5.80
CA ASP A 30 -1.88 11.81 -4.70
C ASP A 30 -2.78 10.58 -4.51
N HIS A 31 -2.13 9.48 -4.15
CA HIS A 31 -2.72 8.19 -3.83
C HIS A 31 -1.74 7.45 -2.92
N ASN A 32 -2.22 6.43 -2.21
CA ASN A 32 -1.50 5.83 -1.11
C ASN A 32 -1.06 4.38 -1.39
N VAL A 33 0.06 4.03 -0.77
CA VAL A 33 0.49 2.65 -0.54
C VAL A 33 0.43 2.37 0.95
N PHE A 34 -0.10 1.21 1.31
CA PHE A 34 -0.26 0.81 2.71
C PHE A 34 0.85 -0.16 3.11
N MET A 35 1.25 -0.10 4.37
CA MET A 35 2.27 -0.96 4.94
C MET A 35 1.78 -1.57 6.27
N SER A 36 1.98 -2.88 6.43
CA SER A 36 1.66 -3.61 7.67
C SER A 36 2.80 -4.57 8.01
N GLY A 37 3.34 -4.51 9.23
CA GLY A 37 4.45 -5.38 9.64
C GLY A 37 4.88 -5.17 11.10
N ASN A 38 5.38 -6.23 11.72
CA ASN A 38 5.70 -6.22 13.17
C ASN A 38 7.08 -5.61 13.49
N ASP A 39 8.00 -5.63 12.54
CA ASP A 39 9.40 -5.21 12.76
C ASP A 39 9.63 -3.84 12.13
N GLY A 40 9.98 -2.85 12.96
CA GLY A 40 10.20 -1.47 12.52
C GLY A 40 11.35 -1.34 11.51
N THR A 41 12.45 -2.07 11.72
CA THR A 41 13.61 -2.04 10.80
C THR A 41 13.25 -2.60 9.43
N ALA A 42 12.52 -3.71 9.37
CA ALA A 42 12.04 -4.28 8.12
C ALA A 42 11.09 -3.32 7.38
N LYS A 43 10.19 -2.66 8.11
CA LYS A 43 9.33 -1.61 7.53
C LYS A 43 10.15 -0.45 6.98
N SER A 44 11.16 0.04 7.69
CA SER A 44 12.08 1.07 7.19
C SER A 44 12.80 0.63 5.91
N SER A 45 13.29 -0.61 5.84
CA SER A 45 13.90 -1.13 4.61
C SER A 45 12.91 -1.18 3.45
N VAL A 46 11.66 -1.57 3.70
CA VAL A 46 10.60 -1.57 2.67
C VAL A 46 10.22 -0.15 2.26
N THR A 47 10.18 0.83 3.17
CA THR A 47 9.97 2.25 2.85
C THR A 47 11.01 2.75 1.85
N GLU A 48 12.29 2.42 2.03
CA GLU A 48 13.34 2.82 1.09
C GLU A 48 13.20 2.14 -0.28
N ILE A 49 12.73 0.89 -0.33
CA ILE A 49 12.37 0.23 -1.59
C ILE A 49 11.20 0.96 -2.28
N LEU A 50 10.14 1.30 -1.54
CA LEU A 50 8.99 2.03 -2.09
C LEU A 50 9.41 3.40 -2.62
N LYS A 51 10.26 4.13 -1.89
CA LYS A 51 10.87 5.38 -2.37
C LYS A 51 11.65 5.19 -3.66
N SER A 52 12.42 4.11 -3.78
CA SER A 52 13.16 3.82 -5.01
C SER A 52 12.25 3.56 -6.23
N PHE A 53 11.01 3.14 -6.00
CA PHE A 53 9.97 3.03 -7.03
C PHE A 53 9.27 4.36 -7.33
N GLY A 54 9.57 5.42 -6.59
CA GLY A 54 8.98 6.76 -6.78
C GLY A 54 7.82 7.07 -5.84
N TRP A 55 7.54 6.24 -4.82
CA TRP A 55 6.55 6.58 -3.81
C TRP A 55 7.07 7.72 -2.92
N LYS A 56 6.28 8.79 -2.77
CA LYS A 56 6.56 9.86 -1.81
C LYS A 56 6.37 9.31 -0.40
N GLU A 57 7.24 9.71 0.53
CA GLU A 57 7.12 9.35 1.96
C GLU A 57 5.72 9.69 2.51
N THR A 58 5.18 10.85 2.14
CA THR A 58 3.84 11.32 2.55
C THR A 58 2.69 10.43 2.07
N ASN A 59 2.93 9.59 1.07
CA ASN A 59 1.93 8.71 0.47
C ASN A 59 2.03 7.27 1.01
N ILE A 60 3.06 6.96 1.81
CA ILE A 60 3.24 5.68 2.47
C ILE A 60 2.52 5.73 3.82
N ILE A 61 1.47 4.94 3.99
CA ILE A 61 0.71 4.86 5.23
C ILE A 61 1.06 3.55 5.94
N ASP A 62 1.80 3.67 7.05
CA ASP A 62 2.04 2.57 7.97
C ASP A 62 0.80 2.34 8.85
N LEU A 63 0.11 1.22 8.61
CA LEU A 63 -1.09 0.83 9.34
C LEU A 63 -0.77 0.14 10.68
N GLY A 64 0.50 -0.15 10.96
CA GLY A 64 0.95 -0.79 12.19
C GLY A 64 1.44 -2.23 11.99
N ASP A 65 0.95 -3.12 12.85
CA ASP A 65 1.42 -4.51 12.91
C ASP A 65 0.89 -5.38 11.75
N ILE A 66 1.32 -6.65 11.67
CA ILE A 66 0.93 -7.56 10.58
C ILE A 66 -0.57 -7.92 10.59
N THR A 67 -1.29 -7.72 11.71
CA THR A 67 -2.71 -8.05 11.80
C THR A 67 -3.57 -7.12 10.94
N THR A 68 -3.06 -5.91 10.66
CA THR A 68 -3.71 -4.89 9.83
C THR A 68 -3.70 -5.22 8.34
N ALA A 69 -2.89 -6.19 7.90
CA ALA A 69 -2.89 -6.70 6.53
C ALA A 69 -4.26 -7.24 6.08
N ARG A 70 -5.11 -7.66 7.03
CA ARG A 70 -6.49 -8.07 6.73
C ARG A 70 -7.29 -6.93 6.08
N GLY A 71 -7.11 -5.70 6.55
CA GLY A 71 -7.81 -4.54 6.01
C GLY A 71 -7.38 -4.23 4.57
N THR A 72 -6.07 -4.28 4.29
CA THR A 72 -5.57 -4.03 2.94
C THR A 72 -5.95 -5.13 1.95
N GLU A 73 -6.02 -6.39 2.41
CA GLU A 73 -6.53 -7.51 1.60
C GLU A 73 -8.02 -7.37 1.27
N GLN A 74 -8.81 -6.85 2.22
CA GLN A 74 -10.24 -6.60 2.05
C GLN A 74 -10.57 -5.44 1.09
N LEU A 75 -9.58 -4.69 0.58
CA LEU A 75 -9.79 -3.74 -0.51
C LEU A 75 -9.95 -4.41 -1.88
N LEU A 76 -9.50 -5.66 -2.05
CA LEU A 76 -9.55 -6.35 -3.34
C LEU A 76 -10.98 -6.49 -3.91
N PRO A 77 -12.02 -6.87 -3.13
CA PRO A 77 -13.38 -6.98 -3.65
C PRO A 77 -13.89 -5.69 -4.30
N ILE A 78 -13.68 -4.52 -3.67
CA ILE A 78 -14.08 -3.24 -4.26
C ILE A 78 -13.20 -2.88 -5.46
N TRP A 79 -11.89 -3.14 -5.39
CA TRP A 79 -10.96 -2.93 -6.49
C TRP A 79 -11.40 -3.70 -7.76
N VAL A 80 -11.81 -4.96 -7.63
CA VAL A 80 -12.32 -5.78 -8.76
C VAL A 80 -13.59 -5.20 -9.37
N ARG A 81 -14.51 -4.68 -8.54
CA ARG A 81 -15.73 -4.02 -9.03
C ARG A 81 -15.43 -2.71 -9.75
N LEU A 82 -14.49 -1.92 -9.24
CA LEU A 82 -14.01 -0.69 -9.88
C LEU A 82 -13.33 -1.01 -11.22
N TYR A 83 -12.43 -1.99 -11.25
CA TYR A 83 -11.79 -2.44 -12.49
C TYR A 83 -12.84 -2.84 -13.55
N SER A 84 -13.84 -3.63 -13.15
CA SER A 84 -14.93 -4.04 -14.05
C SER A 84 -15.80 -2.87 -14.50
N LYS A 85 -16.03 -1.86 -13.66
CA LYS A 85 -16.86 -0.70 -14.03
C LYS A 85 -16.11 0.31 -14.91
N LEU A 86 -14.84 0.56 -14.61
CA LEU A 86 -14.00 1.55 -15.27
C LEU A 86 -13.32 0.98 -16.53
N GLN A 87 -13.28 -0.35 -16.69
CA GLN A 87 -12.58 -1.04 -17.76
C GLN A 87 -11.09 -0.62 -17.86
N ASN A 88 -10.50 -0.25 -16.72
CA ASN A 88 -9.14 0.26 -16.62
C ASN A 88 -8.60 -0.03 -15.21
N GLY A 89 -7.34 -0.45 -15.11
CA GLY A 89 -6.62 -0.68 -13.85
C GLY A 89 -5.78 0.50 -13.37
N MET A 90 -5.66 1.57 -14.16
CA MET A 90 -4.90 2.78 -13.81
C MET A 90 -5.71 3.70 -12.89
N PHE A 91 -6.02 3.21 -11.69
CA PHE A 91 -6.61 3.95 -10.60
C PHE A 91 -6.02 3.45 -9.27
N ASN A 92 -6.13 4.26 -8.22
CA ASN A 92 -5.69 3.87 -6.89
C ASN A 92 -6.51 4.58 -5.80
N PHE A 93 -6.32 4.18 -4.55
CA PHE A 93 -7.00 4.76 -3.39
C PHE A 93 -6.22 5.98 -2.86
N ASN A 94 -6.94 7.04 -2.54
CA ASN A 94 -6.38 8.21 -1.84
C ASN A 94 -7.14 8.42 -0.52
N ILE A 95 -6.40 8.54 0.58
CA ILE A 95 -6.93 8.77 1.92
C ILE A 95 -6.81 10.26 2.23
N VAL A 96 -7.96 10.93 2.18
CA VAL A 96 -8.04 12.36 2.48
C VAL A 96 -8.38 12.55 3.95
N VAL A 97 -7.50 13.22 4.68
CA VAL A 97 -7.69 13.55 6.10
C VAL A 97 -8.06 15.02 6.26
N ALA A 98 -8.97 15.33 7.19
CA ALA A 98 -9.26 16.71 7.54
C ALA A 98 -8.03 17.35 8.24
N PRO A 99 -7.85 18.68 8.16
CA PRO A 99 -6.81 19.37 8.91
C PRO A 99 -6.95 19.08 10.41
N THR A 100 -5.87 18.60 11.03
CA THR A 100 -5.77 18.58 12.50
C THR A 100 -5.74 20.01 13.00
N LYS A 101 -6.63 20.34 13.94
CA LYS A 101 -6.60 21.64 14.66
C LYS A 101 -5.31 21.82 15.43
#